data_AF-A0A9D7XE36-F1
#
_entry.id   AF-A0A9D7XE36-F1
#
_cell.length_a   1.000
_cell.length_b   1.000
_cell.length_c   1.000
_cell.angle_alpha   90.00
_cell.angle_beta   90.00
_cell.angle_gamma   90.00
#
_symmetry.space_group_name_H-M   'P 1'
#
loop_
_entity.id
_entity.type
_entity.pdbx_description
1 polymer ?
#
loop_
_entity_poly.entity_id
_entity_poly.type
_entity_poly.pdbx_seq_one_letter_code
_entity_poly.pdbx_strand_id
1 'polypeptide(L)'
;MRAFPILLILLATPASLVAQTVYKCTEASGTIVYSQQPCSADPAKVEAIDTTPAQMTGTGGFIAEQGEFAQMNEVRRNCDARMQSIRDRYAGQARRLSDEIDGLNKRSASTDYRLIGSTYQLELKSQIARVTDERSELKAAEAQELSAEQERCKIAVKAEEERQRAAQTAREEAKRIAEKAAADKAAEDQRRADAAAKLKDNPADGQK
;
A
#
# COMPACT_ATOMS: atom_id res chain seq x y z
N MET A 1 20.99 48.98 -3.28
CA MET A 1 22.47 48.88 -3.37
C MET A 1 23.03 48.31 -2.08
N ARG A 2 23.48 47.05 -2.09
CA ARG A 2 24.71 46.51 -1.50
C ARG A 2 24.70 44.99 -1.69
N ALA A 3 25.89 44.44 -1.91
CA ALA A 3 26.17 43.22 -2.65
C ALA A 3 26.21 41.93 -1.80
N PHE A 4 25.91 40.80 -2.47
CA PHE A 4 26.52 39.44 -2.47
C PHE A 4 27.88 39.25 -1.72
N PRO A 5 28.43 38.03 -1.55
CA PRO A 5 27.92 36.72 -1.06
C PRO A 5 28.96 35.91 -0.21
N ILE A 6 28.57 34.89 0.57
CA ILE A 6 29.48 33.81 1.06
C ILE A 6 28.60 32.54 1.18
N LEU A 7 28.63 31.53 0.30
CA LEU A 7 29.67 30.57 -0.11
C LEU A 7 30.14 29.60 1.01
N LEU A 8 29.68 28.33 0.88
CA LEU A 8 30.26 27.07 1.38
C LEU A 8 30.31 26.91 2.93
N ILE A 9 29.85 25.79 3.52
CA ILE A 9 30.46 24.47 3.43
C ILE A 9 29.42 23.38 3.72
N LEU A 10 29.35 22.39 2.81
CA LEU A 10 28.85 21.04 3.06
C LEU A 10 29.61 20.42 4.25
N LEU A 11 28.92 20.07 5.33
CA LEU A 11 29.32 18.95 6.17
C LEU A 11 28.30 17.83 5.99
N ALA A 12 28.52 17.06 4.93
CA ALA A 12 28.11 15.67 4.89
C ALA A 12 28.93 14.93 5.94
N THR A 13 28.38 14.79 7.15
CA THR A 13 28.86 13.79 8.11
C THR A 13 28.48 12.41 7.56
N PRO A 14 29.44 11.53 7.23
CA PRO A 14 29.10 10.15 6.97
C PRO A 14 28.63 9.55 8.30
N ALA A 15 27.34 9.22 8.38
CA ALA A 15 26.86 8.33 9.43
C ALA A 15 27.57 7.00 9.22
N SER A 16 28.62 6.75 10.00
CA SER A 16 29.26 5.45 10.08
C SER A 16 28.19 4.44 10.51
N LEU A 17 27.78 3.58 9.57
CA LEU A 17 27.06 2.34 9.84
C LEU A 17 27.99 1.44 10.66
N VAL A 18 28.07 1.70 11.97
CA VAL A 18 28.67 0.77 12.91
C VAL A 18 27.63 -0.31 13.16
N ALA A 19 27.94 -1.54 12.76
CA ALA A 19 27.17 -2.71 13.13
C ALA A 19 27.05 -2.75 14.66
N GLN A 20 25.87 -2.42 15.19
CA GLN A 20 25.62 -2.49 16.62
C GLN A 20 25.45 -3.96 17.00
N THR A 21 26.48 -4.54 17.59
CA THR A 21 26.39 -5.83 18.27
C THR A 21 25.88 -5.57 19.68
N VAL A 22 24.79 -6.21 20.07
CA VAL A 22 24.21 -6.09 21.41
C VAL A 22 24.46 -7.39 22.16
N TYR A 23 25.15 -7.30 23.29
CA TYR A 23 25.52 -8.44 24.10
C TYR A 23 24.41 -8.74 25.11
N LYS A 24 24.05 -10.01 25.24
CA LYS A 24 23.13 -10.49 26.27
C LYS A 24 23.94 -10.78 27.53
N CYS A 25 23.66 -10.05 28.60
CA CYS A 25 24.38 -10.16 29.85
C CYS A 25 23.44 -10.64 30.96
N THR A 26 23.90 -11.59 31.76
CA THR A 26 23.16 -12.05 32.94
C THR A 26 23.78 -11.41 34.17
N GLU A 27 23.04 -10.54 34.85
CA GLU A 27 23.49 -9.94 36.11
C GLU A 27 23.53 -10.99 37.23
N ALA A 28 24.26 -10.72 38.32
CA ALA A 28 24.36 -11.61 39.48
C ALA A 28 23.00 -11.87 40.17
N SER A 29 21.99 -11.05 39.87
CA SER A 29 20.59 -11.20 40.28
C SER A 29 19.79 -12.22 39.43
N GLY A 30 20.39 -12.78 38.38
CA GLY A 30 19.72 -13.64 37.40
C GLY A 30 18.88 -12.89 36.35
N THR A 31 18.92 -11.56 36.36
CA THR A 31 18.20 -10.71 35.40
C THR A 31 19.00 -10.56 34.11
N ILE A 32 18.34 -10.73 32.96
CA ILE A 32 18.96 -10.57 31.64
C ILE A 32 18.87 -9.11 31.22
N VAL A 33 20.03 -8.51 30.93
CA VAL A 33 20.16 -7.12 30.48
C VAL A 33 20.93 -7.10 29.15
N TYR A 34 20.46 -6.27 28.21
CA TYR A 34 21.08 -6.12 26.89
C TYR A 34 21.97 -4.86 26.89
N SER A 35 23.25 -5.02 26.55
CA SER A 35 24.25 -3.95 26.59
C SER A 35 24.99 -3.81 25.27
N GLN A 36 25.35 -2.57 24.90
CA GLN A 36 26.20 -2.28 23.73
C GLN A 36 27.70 -2.45 24.03
N GLN A 37 28.06 -2.78 25.27
CA GLN A 37 29.42 -3.09 25.70
C GLN A 37 29.49 -4.50 26.30
N PRO A 38 30.55 -5.28 26.02
CA PRO A 38 30.67 -6.63 26.55
C PRO A 38 30.78 -6.61 28.08
N CYS A 39 29.90 -7.37 28.74
CA CYS A 39 29.81 -7.36 30.21
C CYS A 39 30.92 -8.17 30.90
N SER A 40 31.76 -8.87 30.14
CA SER A 40 32.94 -9.59 30.62
C SER A 40 33.94 -9.76 29.48
N ALA A 41 35.24 -9.80 29.80
CA ALA A 41 36.30 -10.13 28.85
C ALA A 41 36.39 -11.64 28.53
N ASP A 42 35.56 -12.45 29.19
CA ASP A 42 35.55 -13.91 29.08
C ASP A 42 34.51 -14.37 28.03
N PRO A 43 34.92 -14.86 26.84
CA PRO A 43 34.03 -15.14 25.71
C PRO A 43 33.05 -16.28 25.98
N ALA A 44 33.27 -17.10 27.02
CA ALA A 44 32.35 -18.17 27.42
C ALA A 44 31.07 -17.66 28.12
N LYS A 45 31.04 -16.38 28.54
CA LYS A 45 29.90 -15.76 29.26
C LYS A 45 29.17 -14.71 28.45
N VAL A 46 29.58 -14.50 27.20
CA VAL A 46 29.07 -13.45 26.33
C VAL A 46 28.48 -14.10 25.10
N GLU A 47 27.16 -14.29 25.10
CA GLU A 47 26.44 -14.65 23.88
C GLU A 47 26.25 -13.38 23.06
N ALA A 48 27.11 -13.17 22.07
CA ALA A 48 26.95 -12.12 21.09
C ALA A 48 25.74 -12.47 20.23
N ILE A 49 24.61 -11.81 20.50
CA ILE A 49 23.46 -11.91 19.62
C ILE A 49 23.75 -10.98 18.47
N ASP A 50 24.02 -11.58 17.31
CA ASP A 50 24.05 -10.82 16.07
C ASP A 50 22.63 -10.28 15.83
N THR A 51 22.44 -8.99 16.07
CA THR A 51 21.17 -8.29 15.82
C THR A 51 21.04 -7.80 14.38
N THR A 52 22.01 -8.10 13.51
CA THR A 52 21.92 -7.84 12.07
C THR A 52 20.65 -8.43 11.42
N PRO A 53 20.17 -9.65 11.76
CA PRO A 53 18.90 -10.16 11.24
C PRO A 53 17.66 -9.46 11.85
N ALA A 54 17.77 -8.88 13.04
CA ALA A 54 16.66 -8.16 13.68
C ALA A 54 16.56 -6.69 13.20
N GLN A 55 17.68 -6.05 12.82
CA GLN A 55 17.66 -4.77 12.11
C GLN A 55 17.35 -4.92 10.62
N MET A 56 17.38 -6.15 10.11
CA MET A 56 16.78 -6.54 8.84
C MET A 56 15.23 -6.57 8.87
N THR A 57 14.56 -6.05 9.90
CA THR A 57 13.14 -5.66 9.81
C THR A 57 12.88 -4.57 8.77
N GLY A 58 13.93 -4.01 8.16
CA GLY A 58 13.91 -3.21 6.93
C GLY A 58 14.35 -3.96 5.67
N THR A 59 14.42 -5.29 5.67
CA THR A 59 14.59 -6.06 4.43
C THR A 59 13.33 -5.89 3.59
N GLY A 60 13.49 -5.36 2.38
CA GLY A 60 12.39 -4.94 1.51
C GLY A 60 11.31 -5.98 1.22
N GLY A 61 11.45 -7.25 1.64
CA GLY A 61 10.39 -8.26 1.55
C GLY A 61 9.15 -7.91 2.37
N PHE A 62 9.29 -7.52 3.64
CA PHE A 62 8.13 -7.25 4.52
C PHE A 62 7.42 -5.93 4.16
N ILE A 63 8.18 -4.92 3.73
CA ILE A 63 7.62 -3.63 3.24
C ILE A 63 6.93 -3.82 1.88
N ALA A 64 7.51 -4.63 0.99
CA ALA A 64 6.96 -4.82 -0.34
C ALA A 64 5.72 -5.74 -0.33
N GLU A 65 5.67 -6.73 0.56
CA GLU A 65 4.46 -7.53 0.80
C GLU A 65 3.34 -6.68 1.42
N GLN A 66 3.64 -5.84 2.41
CA GLN A 66 2.65 -4.89 2.95
C GLN A 66 2.18 -3.85 1.92
N GLY A 67 3.05 -3.41 1.02
CA GLY A 67 2.71 -2.50 -0.08
C GLY A 67 1.73 -3.11 -1.08
N GLU A 68 1.87 -4.40 -1.39
CA GLU A 68 0.94 -5.12 -2.28
C GLU A 68 -0.47 -5.23 -1.69
N PHE A 69 -0.58 -5.58 -0.41
CA PHE A 69 -1.88 -5.59 0.27
C PHE A 69 -2.49 -4.18 0.36
N ALA A 70 -1.67 -3.14 0.53
CA ALA A 70 -2.15 -1.76 0.53
C ALA A 70 -2.73 -1.36 -0.83
N GLN A 71 -2.04 -1.68 -1.93
CA GLN A 71 -2.46 -1.34 -3.30
C GLN A 71 -3.77 -2.07 -3.70
N MET A 72 -3.91 -3.37 -3.42
CA MET A 72 -5.19 -4.06 -3.68
C MET A 72 -6.34 -3.47 -2.88
N ASN A 73 -6.10 -3.16 -1.61
CA ASN A 73 -7.12 -2.58 -0.75
C ASN A 73 -7.48 -1.16 -1.18
N GLU A 74 -6.53 -0.40 -1.74
CA GLU A 74 -6.79 0.91 -2.32
C GLU A 74 -7.68 0.81 -3.56
N VAL A 75 -7.37 -0.10 -4.50
CA VAL A 75 -8.21 -0.33 -5.69
C VAL A 75 -9.64 -0.70 -5.29
N ARG A 76 -9.80 -1.60 -4.31
CA ARG A 76 -11.12 -2.01 -3.79
C ARG A 76 -11.86 -0.84 -3.13
N ARG A 77 -11.19 -0.08 -2.26
CA ARG A 77 -11.79 1.10 -1.60
C ARG A 77 -12.19 2.17 -2.61
N ASN A 78 -11.36 2.42 -3.62
CA ASN A 78 -11.68 3.38 -4.69
C ASN A 78 -12.90 2.92 -5.49
N CYS A 79 -13.02 1.61 -5.73
CA CYS A 79 -14.21 1.04 -6.35
C CYS A 79 -15.47 1.23 -5.52
N ASP A 80 -15.41 0.91 -4.22
CA ASP A 80 -16.54 1.10 -3.32
C ASP A 80 -16.94 2.58 -3.22
N ALA A 81 -15.95 3.48 -3.13
CA ALA A 81 -16.20 4.92 -3.08
C ALA A 81 -16.87 5.45 -4.36
N ARG A 82 -16.44 4.99 -5.55
CA ARG A 82 -17.05 5.39 -6.84
C ARG A 82 -18.48 4.86 -6.97
N MET A 83 -18.70 3.60 -6.62
CA MET A 83 -20.03 2.99 -6.58
C MET A 83 -20.96 3.72 -5.60
N GLN A 84 -20.45 4.10 -4.43
CA GLN A 84 -21.20 4.84 -3.43
C GLN A 84 -21.55 6.25 -3.92
N SER A 85 -20.59 6.95 -4.54
CA SER A 85 -20.82 8.27 -5.14
C SER A 85 -21.94 8.25 -6.18
N ILE A 86 -22.00 7.21 -7.03
CA ILE A 86 -23.09 7.02 -7.97
C ILE A 86 -24.43 6.90 -7.21
N ARG A 87 -24.52 5.98 -6.24
CA ARG A 87 -25.74 5.78 -5.43
C ARG A 87 -26.18 7.06 -4.73
N ASP A 88 -25.27 7.80 -4.12
CA ASP A 88 -25.60 9.01 -3.36
C ASP A 88 -26.18 10.10 -4.27
N ARG A 89 -25.59 10.27 -5.47
CA ARG A 89 -26.09 11.21 -6.48
C ARG A 89 -27.50 10.84 -6.94
N TYR A 90 -27.76 9.56 -7.22
CA TYR A 90 -29.07 9.08 -7.65
C TYR A 90 -30.10 9.10 -6.52
N ALA A 91 -29.71 8.74 -5.31
CA ALA A 91 -30.57 8.83 -4.12
C ALA A 91 -31.01 10.28 -3.85
N GLY A 92 -30.12 11.26 -4.03
CA GLY A 92 -30.45 12.67 -3.91
C GLY A 92 -31.51 13.11 -4.93
N GLN A 93 -31.38 12.70 -6.19
CA GLN A 93 -32.36 13.00 -7.25
C GLN A 93 -33.68 12.27 -7.02
N ALA A 94 -33.64 11.00 -6.62
CA ALA A 94 -34.83 10.20 -6.34
C ALA A 94 -35.64 10.78 -5.18
N ARG A 95 -34.99 11.30 -4.13
CA ARG A 95 -35.68 12.00 -3.02
C ARG A 95 -36.42 13.24 -3.52
N ARG A 96 -35.78 14.08 -4.35
CA ARG A 96 -36.41 15.28 -4.91
C ARG A 96 -37.66 14.94 -5.72
N LEU A 97 -37.58 13.94 -6.60
CA LEU A 97 -38.73 13.49 -7.39
C LEU A 97 -39.84 12.89 -6.49
N SER A 98 -39.47 12.17 -5.43
CA SER A 98 -40.42 11.67 -4.44
C SER A 98 -41.14 12.81 -3.70
N ASP A 99 -40.43 13.84 -3.27
CA ASP A 99 -41.03 15.01 -2.60
C ASP A 99 -41.98 15.76 -3.54
N GLU A 100 -41.64 15.85 -4.84
CA GLU A 100 -42.48 16.46 -5.85
C GLU A 100 -43.76 15.67 -6.11
N ILE A 101 -43.66 14.34 -6.23
CA ILE A 101 -44.83 13.44 -6.34
C ILE A 101 -45.73 13.60 -5.11
N ASP A 102 -45.17 13.61 -3.91
CA ASP A 102 -45.95 13.78 -2.68
C ASP A 102 -46.60 15.16 -2.60
N GLY A 103 -45.91 16.22 -3.05
CA GLY A 103 -46.45 17.57 -3.15
C GLY A 103 -47.59 17.67 -4.17
N LEU A 104 -47.47 17.00 -5.32
CA LEU A 104 -48.54 16.91 -6.33
C LEU A 104 -49.73 16.09 -5.81
N ASN A 105 -49.49 14.96 -5.15
CA ASN A 105 -50.54 14.13 -4.55
C ASN A 105 -51.31 14.87 -3.45
N LYS A 106 -50.61 15.61 -2.58
CA LYS A 106 -51.25 16.47 -1.58
C LYS A 106 -52.11 17.55 -2.22
N ARG A 107 -51.61 18.23 -3.26
CA ARG A 107 -52.40 19.19 -4.04
C ARG A 107 -53.63 18.53 -4.67
N SER A 108 -53.50 17.32 -5.19
CA SER A 108 -54.62 16.55 -5.77
C SER A 108 -55.69 16.28 -4.72
N ALA A 109 -55.30 15.87 -3.52
CA ALA A 109 -56.20 15.55 -2.42
C ALA A 109 -56.86 16.80 -1.80
N SER A 110 -56.18 17.95 -1.77
CA SER A 110 -56.71 19.20 -1.19
C SER A 110 -57.59 20.02 -2.13
N THR A 111 -57.55 19.72 -3.44
CA THR A 111 -58.30 20.48 -4.45
C THR A 111 -59.75 20.01 -4.46
N ASP A 112 -60.67 20.84 -3.98
CA ASP A 112 -62.10 20.53 -3.93
C ASP A 112 -62.67 20.44 -5.36
N TYR A 113 -63.11 19.23 -5.74
CA TYR A 113 -63.42 18.84 -7.13
C TYR A 113 -64.54 19.67 -7.77
N ARG A 114 -65.35 20.32 -6.93
CA ARG A 114 -66.48 21.16 -7.33
C ARG A 114 -66.10 22.58 -7.73
N LEU A 115 -64.94 23.08 -7.33
CA LEU A 115 -64.55 24.48 -7.58
C LEU A 115 -63.57 24.69 -8.75
N ILE A 116 -62.75 23.69 -9.10
CA ILE A 116 -61.51 23.95 -9.88
C ILE A 116 -61.56 23.37 -11.32
N GLY A 117 -62.64 22.65 -11.69
CA GLY A 117 -62.88 22.22 -13.07
C GLY A 117 -62.01 21.04 -13.53
N SER A 118 -62.41 20.37 -14.61
CA SER A 118 -61.78 19.14 -15.12
C SER A 118 -60.39 19.36 -15.74
N THR A 119 -60.12 20.54 -16.30
CA THR A 119 -58.85 20.87 -16.95
C THR A 119 -57.67 20.87 -15.98
N TYR A 120 -57.86 21.46 -14.79
CA TYR A 120 -56.84 21.49 -13.74
C TYR A 120 -56.47 20.08 -13.25
N GLN A 121 -57.48 19.20 -13.12
CA GLN A 121 -57.27 17.81 -12.71
C GLN A 121 -56.50 17.00 -13.75
N LEU A 122 -56.78 17.23 -15.03
CA LEU A 122 -56.03 16.60 -16.11
C LEU A 122 -54.56 17.04 -16.10
N GLU A 123 -54.32 18.33 -15.89
CA GLU A 123 -52.97 18.86 -15.79
C GLU A 123 -52.20 18.28 -14.60
N LEU A 124 -52.82 18.22 -13.42
CA LEU A 124 -52.17 17.68 -12.22
C LEU A 124 -51.82 16.19 -12.38
N LYS A 125 -52.71 15.40 -12.99
CA LYS A 125 -52.45 13.99 -13.30
C LYS A 125 -51.33 13.83 -14.34
N SER A 126 -51.30 14.69 -15.35
CA SER A 126 -50.22 14.72 -16.34
C SER A 126 -48.87 15.06 -15.70
N GLN A 127 -48.84 16.01 -14.75
CA GLN A 127 -47.63 16.33 -13.98
C GLN A 127 -47.15 15.13 -13.15
N ILE A 128 -48.04 14.44 -12.43
CA ILE A 128 -47.69 13.25 -11.63
C ILE A 128 -47.14 12.14 -12.52
N ALA A 129 -47.78 11.88 -13.67
CA ALA A 129 -47.32 10.87 -14.62
C ALA A 129 -45.90 11.18 -15.12
N ARG A 130 -45.65 12.42 -15.55
CA ARG A 130 -44.32 12.85 -16.01
C ARG A 130 -43.24 12.66 -14.94
N VAL A 131 -43.47 13.10 -13.70
CA VAL A 131 -42.47 12.95 -12.62
C VAL A 131 -42.26 11.47 -12.25
N THR A 132 -43.30 10.64 -12.40
CA THR A 132 -43.20 9.18 -12.20
C THR A 132 -42.38 8.50 -13.30
N ASP A 133 -42.54 8.94 -14.55
CA ASP A 133 -41.75 8.46 -15.68
C ASP A 133 -40.28 8.88 -15.52
N GLU A 134 -40.01 10.15 -15.19
CA GLU A 134 -38.67 10.66 -14.88
C GLU A 134 -37.98 9.85 -13.76
N ARG A 135 -38.72 9.50 -12.71
CA ARG A 135 -38.21 8.66 -11.62
C ARG A 135 -37.85 7.25 -12.09
N SER A 136 -38.60 6.69 -13.04
CA SER A 136 -38.36 5.36 -13.59
C SER A 136 -37.13 5.37 -14.50
N GLU A 137 -36.98 6.40 -15.32
CA GLU A 137 -35.79 6.65 -16.15
C GLU A 137 -34.55 6.84 -15.27
N LEU A 138 -34.66 7.61 -14.19
CA LEU A 138 -33.59 7.83 -13.24
C LEU A 138 -33.07 6.51 -12.64
N LYS A 139 -33.97 5.59 -12.27
CA LYS A 139 -33.60 4.26 -11.77
C LYS A 139 -32.92 3.39 -12.82
N ALA A 140 -33.39 3.45 -14.06
CA ALA A 140 -32.77 2.72 -15.17
C ALA A 140 -31.35 3.25 -15.44
N ALA A 141 -31.18 4.58 -15.41
CA ALA A 141 -29.88 5.22 -15.55
C ALA A 141 -28.92 4.85 -14.41
N GLU A 142 -29.40 4.83 -13.16
CA GLU A 142 -28.61 4.38 -12.00
C GLU A 142 -28.11 2.95 -12.19
N ALA A 143 -28.99 2.02 -12.57
CA ALA A 143 -28.63 0.62 -12.79
C ALA A 143 -27.61 0.46 -13.92
N GLN A 144 -27.77 1.22 -15.00
CA GLN A 144 -26.84 1.21 -16.13
C GLN A 144 -25.46 1.72 -15.69
N GLU A 145 -25.39 2.83 -14.97
CA GLU A 145 -24.11 3.40 -14.53
C GLU A 145 -23.42 2.52 -13.48
N LEU A 146 -24.16 1.96 -12.53
CA LEU A 146 -23.63 1.00 -11.56
C LEU A 146 -23.07 -0.26 -12.24
N SER A 147 -23.76 -0.80 -13.24
CA SER A 147 -23.25 -1.98 -13.96
C SER A 147 -21.98 -1.66 -14.76
N ALA A 148 -21.92 -0.50 -15.41
CA ALA A 148 -20.72 -0.05 -16.11
C ALA A 148 -19.55 0.17 -15.15
N GLU A 149 -19.81 0.72 -13.96
CA GLU A 149 -18.80 0.94 -12.93
C GLU A 149 -18.31 -0.37 -12.31
N GLN A 150 -19.20 -1.34 -12.10
CA GLN A 150 -18.82 -2.68 -11.66
C GLN A 150 -17.85 -3.36 -12.64
N GLU A 151 -18.09 -3.25 -13.94
CA GLU A 151 -17.19 -3.80 -14.95
C GLU A 151 -15.83 -3.10 -14.95
N ARG A 152 -15.80 -1.76 -14.81
CA ARG A 152 -14.54 -1.00 -14.64
C ARG A 152 -13.76 -1.46 -13.41
N CYS A 153 -14.46 -1.74 -12.31
CA CYS A 153 -13.87 -2.24 -11.09
C CYS A 153 -13.30 -3.64 -11.23
N LYS A 154 -13.99 -4.56 -11.91
CA LYS A 154 -13.46 -5.90 -12.22
C LYS A 154 -12.18 -5.82 -13.03
N ILE A 155 -12.14 -4.93 -14.04
CA ILE A 155 -10.95 -4.71 -14.86
C ILE A 155 -9.79 -4.17 -14.02
N ALA A 156 -10.04 -3.16 -13.18
CA ALA A 156 -9.02 -2.57 -12.32
C ALA A 156 -8.43 -3.58 -11.33
N VAL A 157 -9.27 -4.41 -10.71
CA VAL A 157 -8.82 -5.46 -9.78
C VAL A 157 -7.96 -6.49 -10.51
N LYS A 158 -8.38 -6.97 -11.68
CA LYS A 158 -7.60 -7.92 -12.48
C LYS A 158 -6.24 -7.34 -12.91
N ALA A 159 -6.23 -6.09 -13.37
CA ALA A 159 -4.99 -5.42 -13.77
C ALA A 159 -4.01 -5.30 -12.60
N GLU A 160 -4.51 -5.04 -11.39
CA GLU A 160 -3.66 -4.98 -10.20
C GLU A 160 -3.16 -6.36 -9.77
N GLU A 161 -4.02 -7.40 -9.82
CA GLU A 161 -3.59 -8.79 -9.57
C GLU A 161 -2.47 -9.23 -10.55
N GLU A 162 -2.57 -8.86 -11.82
CA GLU A 162 -1.53 -9.14 -12.81
C GLU A 162 -0.22 -8.41 -12.51
N ARG A 163 -0.29 -7.13 -12.10
CA ARG A 163 0.90 -6.37 -11.67
C ARG A 163 1.58 -7.01 -10.47
N GLN A 164 0.79 -7.50 -9.51
CA GLN A 164 1.34 -8.17 -8.31
C GLN A 164 2.02 -9.47 -8.66
N ARG A 165 1.41 -10.29 -9.51
CA ARG A 165 2.04 -11.52 -10.01
C ARG A 165 3.35 -11.22 -10.74
N ALA A 166 3.38 -10.21 -11.60
CA ALA A 166 4.60 -9.80 -12.30
C ALA A 166 5.68 -9.26 -11.34
N ALA A 167 5.27 -8.52 -10.30
CA ALA A 167 6.20 -8.03 -9.28
C ALA A 167 6.78 -9.18 -8.45
N GLN A 168 5.98 -10.18 -8.11
CA GLN A 168 6.42 -11.38 -7.38
C GLN A 168 7.41 -12.19 -8.21
N THR A 169 7.12 -12.46 -9.48
CA THR A 169 8.07 -13.19 -10.35
C THR A 169 9.38 -12.44 -10.53
N ALA A 170 9.33 -11.11 -10.70
CA ALA A 170 10.53 -10.29 -10.80
C ALA A 170 11.37 -10.32 -9.51
N ARG A 171 10.74 -10.33 -8.33
CA ARG A 171 11.45 -10.45 -7.04
C ARG A 171 12.09 -11.83 -6.87
N GLU A 172 11.40 -12.89 -7.24
CA GLU A 172 11.95 -14.25 -7.20
C GLU A 172 13.14 -14.42 -8.14
N GLU A 173 13.07 -13.83 -9.34
CA GLU A 173 14.19 -13.81 -10.28
C GLU A 173 15.37 -13.00 -9.75
N ALA A 174 15.12 -11.79 -9.21
CA ALA A 174 16.15 -10.97 -8.59
C ALA A 174 16.83 -11.68 -7.41
N LYS A 175 16.05 -12.39 -6.58
CA LYS A 175 16.57 -13.20 -5.47
C LYS A 175 17.49 -14.32 -5.98
N ARG A 176 17.06 -15.07 -7.01
CA ARG A 176 17.88 -16.13 -7.63
C ARG A 176 19.19 -15.59 -8.20
N ILE A 177 19.16 -14.42 -8.85
CA ILE A 177 20.36 -13.76 -9.38
C ILE A 177 21.29 -13.34 -8.24
N ALA A 178 20.75 -12.76 -7.17
CA ALA A 178 21.53 -12.33 -6.01
C ALA A 178 22.18 -13.51 -5.28
N GLU A 179 21.46 -14.62 -5.09
CA GLU A 179 21.98 -15.84 -4.48
C GLU A 179 23.11 -16.45 -5.31
N LYS A 180 22.95 -16.49 -6.64
CA LYS A 180 24.02 -16.96 -7.54
C LYS A 180 25.25 -16.07 -7.47
N ALA A 181 25.07 -14.74 -7.52
CA ALA A 181 26.19 -13.80 -7.41
C ALA A 181 26.91 -13.90 -6.06
N ALA A 182 26.17 -14.13 -4.97
CA ALA A 182 26.75 -14.36 -3.65
C ALA A 182 27.55 -15.68 -3.59
N ALA A 183 27.03 -16.76 -4.19
CA ALA A 183 27.72 -18.05 -4.27
C ALA A 183 28.99 -17.96 -5.12
N ASP A 184 28.94 -17.29 -6.27
CA ASP A 184 30.10 -17.10 -7.15
C ASP A 184 31.20 -16.29 -6.45
N LYS A 185 30.82 -15.23 -5.72
CA LYS A 185 31.75 -14.43 -4.91
C LYS A 185 32.38 -15.25 -3.77
N ALA A 186 31.58 -16.04 -3.04
CA ALA A 186 32.08 -16.91 -1.99
C ALA A 186 33.07 -17.96 -2.53
N ALA A 187 32.80 -18.51 -3.71
CA ALA A 187 33.70 -19.46 -4.36
C ALA A 187 35.02 -18.80 -4.80
N GLU A 188 34.99 -17.55 -5.28
CA GLU A 188 36.19 -16.79 -5.62
C GLU A 188 37.03 -16.48 -4.38
N ASP A 189 36.40 -16.03 -3.29
CA ASP A 189 37.07 -15.73 -2.03
C ASP A 189 37.71 -17.00 -1.42
N GLN A 190 37.03 -18.14 -1.49
CA GLN A 190 37.58 -19.44 -1.09
C GLN A 190 38.83 -19.82 -1.92
N ARG A 191 38.77 -19.68 -3.25
CA ARG A 191 39.91 -19.94 -4.14
C ARG A 191 41.11 -19.05 -3.82
N ARG A 192 40.87 -17.78 -3.50
CA ARG A 192 41.92 -16.84 -3.09
C ARG A 192 42.53 -17.24 -1.75
N ALA A 193 41.73 -17.66 -0.78
CA ALA A 193 42.20 -18.16 0.50
C ALA A 193 43.06 -19.42 0.35
N ASP A 194 42.61 -20.39 -0.44
CA ASP A 194 43.34 -21.65 -0.69
C ASP A 194 44.67 -21.39 -1.42
N ALA A 195 44.69 -20.46 -2.39
CA ALA A 195 45.92 -20.06 -3.08
C ALA A 195 46.91 -19.38 -2.12
N ALA A 196 46.43 -18.50 -1.23
CA ALA A 196 47.25 -17.84 -0.22
C ALA A 196 47.81 -18.82 0.81
N ALA A 197 47.06 -19.86 1.19
CA ALA A 197 47.54 -20.92 2.07
C ALA A 197 48.69 -21.73 1.43
N LYS A 198 48.53 -22.14 0.17
CA LYS A 198 49.58 -22.88 -0.57
C LYS A 198 50.89 -22.11 -0.73
N LEU A 199 50.83 -20.77 -0.81
CA LEU A 199 52.01 -19.90 -0.84
C LEU A 199 52.76 -19.83 0.50
N LYS A 200 52.08 -20.09 1.62
CA LYS A 200 52.72 -20.12 2.95
C LYS A 200 53.42 -21.46 3.23
N ASP A 201 52.91 -22.56 2.66
CA ASP A 201 53.44 -23.90 2.86
C ASP A 201 54.64 -24.24 1.95
N ASN A 202 54.93 -23.41 0.95
CA ASN A 202 56.16 -23.44 0.16
C ASN A 202 56.95 -22.13 0.39
N PRO A 203 57.63 -21.96 1.53
CA PRO A 203 58.70 -21.00 1.61
C PRO A 203 59.76 -21.47 0.63
N ALA A 204 59.78 -20.90 -0.57
CA ALA A 204 60.82 -21.17 -1.55
C ALA A 204 62.17 -21.12 -0.85
N ASP A 205 62.93 -22.21 -1.02
CA ASP A 205 64.35 -22.35 -0.74
C ASP A 205 65.08 -21.09 -1.22
N GLY A 206 65.17 -20.14 -0.31
CA GLY A 206 65.77 -18.82 -0.50
C GLY A 206 66.96 -18.61 0.41
N GLN A 207 67.72 -19.67 0.69
CA GLN A 207 69.06 -19.59 1.27
C GLN A 207 69.89 -20.79 0.82
N LYS A 208 70.54 -20.67 -0.35
CA LYS A 208 71.93 -21.11 -0.53
C LYS A 208 72.61 -20.18 -1.52
#